data_AF-A0A377M605-F1
#
_entry.id   AF-A0A377M605-F1
#
_cell.length_a   1.000
_cell.length_b   1.000
_cell.length_c   1.000
_cell.angle_alpha   90.00
_cell.angle_beta   90.00
_cell.angle_gamma   90.00
#
_symmetry.space_group_name_H-M   'P 1'
#
loop_
_entity.id
_entity.type
_entity.pdbx_description
1 polymer ?
#
loop_
_entity_poly.entity_id
_entity_poly.type
_entity_poly.pdbx_seq_one_letter_code
_entity_poly.pdbx_strand_id
1 'polypeptide(L)'
;MSVKVFGELEFWFSFFKVATIIIMIVAGFGIIIWGIGNGGQPTGIHNLWSNGGFFSNGWLGMVMSLQMVMFAYGGIEIIGITAGEAKDPEKSIPRAINSVPMRILVFYVGTLFVIMSIYPWNQVGTNGSPFVLTFQHMGIAFAASILNFVVLTASLSAINSDVFWRGPHAARHGRAGQCAKGLCQNLPSRHAVGDGYGDDRCAAAVGLPELHHAGKRLSW
;
A
#
# COMPACT_ATOMS: atom_id res chain seq x y z
N MET A 1 -3.30 -0.04 -25.90
CA MET A 1 -1.83 0.07 -25.78
C MET A 1 -1.29 -1.33 -25.57
N SER A 2 -0.16 -1.68 -26.21
CA SER A 2 0.41 -3.03 -26.09
C SER A 2 0.78 -3.33 -24.64
N VAL A 3 0.33 -4.47 -24.10
CA VAL A 3 0.60 -4.93 -22.72
C VAL A 3 2.09 -4.96 -22.39
N LYS A 4 2.95 -5.12 -23.41
CA LYS A 4 4.41 -5.13 -23.27
C LYS A 4 5.00 -3.74 -22.98
N VAL A 5 4.45 -2.69 -23.61
CA VAL A 5 4.90 -1.30 -23.42
C VAL A 5 4.50 -0.78 -22.04
N PHE A 6 3.31 -1.19 -21.55
CA PHE A 6 2.87 -0.88 -20.20
C PHE A 6 3.81 -1.45 -19.14
N GLY A 7 4.15 -2.74 -19.27
CA GLY A 7 5.05 -3.41 -18.33
C GLY A 7 6.47 -2.83 -18.32
N GLU A 8 7.02 -2.46 -19.48
CA GLU A 8 8.33 -1.79 -19.56
C GLU A 8 8.30 -0.41 -18.89
N LEU A 9 7.29 0.42 -19.16
CA LEU A 9 7.16 1.73 -18.51
C LEU A 9 6.98 1.64 -17.00
N GLU A 10 6.19 0.67 -16.52
CA GLU A 10 5.99 0.44 -15.09
C GLU A 10 7.29 0.00 -14.41
N PHE A 11 8.09 -0.84 -15.06
CA PHE A 11 9.42 -1.20 -14.58
C PHE A 11 10.34 0.03 -14.46
N TRP A 12 10.37 0.88 -15.48
CA TRP A 12 11.15 2.13 -15.44
C TRP A 12 10.67 3.08 -14.34
N PHE A 13 9.36 3.26 -14.17
CA PHE A 13 8.82 4.08 -13.08
C PHE A 13 9.14 3.50 -11.69
N SER A 14 9.08 2.18 -11.52
CA SER A 14 9.47 1.50 -10.29
C SER A 14 10.95 1.69 -9.97
N PHE A 15 11.82 1.63 -10.98
CA PHE A 15 13.24 1.89 -10.81
C PHE A 15 13.51 3.31 -10.31
N PHE A 16 12.92 4.33 -10.96
CA PHE A 16 13.10 5.72 -10.54
C PHE A 16 12.56 5.98 -9.13
N LYS A 17 11.40 5.42 -8.77
CA LYS A 17 10.84 5.50 -7.41
C LYS A 17 11.83 5.05 -6.35
N VAL A 18 12.38 3.84 -6.51
CA VAL A 18 13.28 3.23 -5.53
C VAL A 18 14.63 3.95 -5.49
N ALA A 19 15.19 4.30 -6.64
CA ALA A 19 16.43 5.06 -6.73
C ALA A 19 16.34 6.40 -5.97
N THR A 20 15.23 7.13 -6.14
CA THR A 20 14.99 8.39 -5.43
C THR A 20 14.95 8.22 -3.91
N ILE A 21 14.26 7.20 -3.41
CA ILE A 21 14.21 6.90 -1.97
C ILE A 21 15.61 6.60 -1.43
N ILE A 22 16.41 5.80 -2.15
CA ILE A 22 17.78 5.46 -1.72
C ILE A 22 18.66 6.71 -1.67
N ILE A 23 18.67 7.53 -2.72
CA ILE A 23 19.46 8.76 -2.78
C ILE A 23 19.13 9.67 -1.60
N MET A 24 17.84 9.80 -1.30
CA MET A 24 17.35 10.63 -0.22
C MET A 24 17.73 10.11 1.17
N ILE A 25 17.69 8.80 1.40
CA ILE A 25 18.18 8.19 2.64
C ILE A 25 19.67 8.49 2.81
N VAL A 26 20.48 8.27 1.77
CA VAL A 26 21.92 8.52 1.80
C VAL A 26 22.23 10.01 2.03
N ALA A 27 21.53 10.89 1.33
CA ALA A 27 21.66 12.34 1.52
C ALA A 27 21.33 12.75 2.96
N GLY A 28 20.22 12.24 3.52
CA GLY A 28 19.83 12.54 4.89
C GLY A 28 20.80 11.99 5.93
N PHE A 29 21.39 10.80 5.73
CA PHE A 29 22.52 10.34 6.56
C PHE A 29 23.73 11.27 6.46
N GLY A 30 24.01 11.81 5.28
CA GLY A 30 25.04 12.84 5.09
C GLY A 30 24.79 14.10 5.90
N ILE A 31 23.52 14.53 6.03
CA ILE A 31 23.12 15.66 6.87
C ILE A 31 23.29 15.32 8.37
N ILE A 32 22.88 14.12 8.79
CA ILE A 32 22.95 13.70 10.20
C ILE A 32 24.40 13.57 10.69
N ILE A 33 25.28 12.98 9.87
CA ILE A 33 26.67 12.65 10.24
C ILE A 33 27.62 13.83 10.00
N TRP A 34 27.51 14.50 8.85
CA TRP A 34 28.43 15.57 8.45
C TRP A 34 27.85 16.98 8.55
N GLY A 35 26.54 17.14 8.83
CA GLY A 35 25.92 18.47 8.92
C GLY A 35 25.87 19.21 7.58
N ILE A 36 25.96 18.49 6.45
CA ILE A 36 25.92 19.06 5.10
C ILE A 36 24.61 19.84 4.93
N GLY A 37 24.66 21.14 4.63
CA GLY A 37 23.47 21.98 4.49
C GLY A 37 22.86 22.52 5.78
N ASN A 38 23.41 22.19 6.96
CA ASN A 38 23.01 22.77 8.26
C ASN A 38 24.17 23.57 8.90
N GLY A 39 24.90 24.34 8.08
CA GLY A 39 26.04 25.14 8.54
C GLY A 39 27.18 24.34 9.18
N GLY A 40 27.27 23.02 8.93
CA GLY A 40 28.27 22.14 9.55
C GLY A 40 27.91 21.65 10.96
N GLN A 41 26.71 21.93 11.45
CA GLN A 41 26.23 21.40 12.74
C GLN A 41 25.51 20.06 12.50
N PRO A 42 26.03 18.93 13.02
CA PRO A 42 25.37 17.65 12.88
C PRO A 42 24.05 17.69 13.64
N THR A 43 22.95 17.44 12.94
CA THR A 43 21.62 17.41 13.56
C THR A 43 21.49 16.26 14.56
N GLY A 44 22.31 15.22 14.43
CA GLY A 44 22.32 14.06 15.34
C GLY A 44 20.95 13.36 15.43
N ILE A 45 20.79 12.51 16.43
CA ILE A 45 19.55 11.73 16.67
C ILE A 45 18.72 12.30 17.83
N HIS A 46 19.15 13.43 18.41
CA HIS A 46 18.52 14.00 19.60
C HIS A 46 17.06 14.46 19.36
N ASN A 47 16.72 14.83 18.12
CA ASN A 47 15.35 15.21 17.74
C ASN A 47 14.32 14.09 17.95
N LEU A 48 14.74 12.82 17.97
CA LEU A 48 13.85 11.66 18.18
C LEU A 48 13.27 11.59 19.60
N TRP A 49 13.97 12.12 20.61
CA TRP A 49 13.55 12.00 22.02
C TRP A 49 13.41 13.34 22.75
N SER A 50 14.06 14.42 22.30
CA SER A 50 14.11 15.68 23.04
C SER A 50 12.80 16.50 22.99
N ASN A 51 11.92 16.26 22.02
CA ASN A 51 10.68 17.02 21.84
C ASN A 51 9.45 16.31 22.45
N GLY A 52 9.53 15.91 23.72
CA GLY A 52 8.41 15.25 24.43
C GLY A 52 8.44 13.73 24.46
N GLY A 53 9.59 13.10 24.17
CA GLY A 53 9.79 11.65 24.25
C GLY A 53 8.99 10.84 23.22
N PHE A 54 8.95 9.51 23.41
CA PHE A 54 8.29 8.57 22.48
C PHE A 54 6.76 8.72 22.44
N PHE A 55 6.17 9.36 23.45
CA PHE A 55 4.72 9.56 23.62
C PHE A 55 4.37 11.05 23.80
N SER A 56 4.82 11.91 22.89
CA SER A 56 4.62 13.36 22.99
C SER A 56 3.15 13.81 23.07
N ASN A 57 2.23 13.05 22.46
CA ASN A 57 0.78 13.28 22.49
C ASN A 57 0.02 12.31 23.42
N GLY A 58 0.74 11.61 24.31
CA GLY A 58 0.19 10.60 25.22
C GLY A 58 -0.32 9.34 24.50
N TRP A 59 -0.99 8.46 25.27
CA TRP A 59 -1.54 7.19 24.75
C TRP A 59 -2.60 7.40 23.66
N LEU A 60 -3.44 8.44 23.81
CA LEU A 60 -4.48 8.74 22.83
C LEU A 60 -3.88 9.14 21.48
N GLY A 61 -2.79 9.91 21.48
CA GLY A 61 -2.06 10.28 20.27
C GLY A 61 -1.46 9.08 19.54
N MET A 62 -1.01 8.05 20.26
CA MET A 62 -0.55 6.79 19.66
C MET A 62 -1.68 6.06 18.96
N VAL A 63 -2.87 5.95 19.57
CA VAL A 63 -4.02 5.29 18.93
C VAL A 63 -4.46 6.05 17.68
N MET A 64 -4.46 7.39 17.75
CA MET A 64 -4.82 8.24 16.61
C MET A 64 -3.79 8.22 15.48
N SER A 65 -2.50 7.97 15.75
CA SER A 65 -1.50 7.78 14.71
C SER A 65 -1.59 6.37 14.10
N LEU A 66 -1.94 5.36 14.90
CA LEU A 66 -2.08 3.99 14.46
C LEU A 66 -3.12 3.84 13.33
N GLN A 67 -4.28 4.51 13.43
CA GLN A 67 -5.29 4.50 12.35
C GLN A 67 -4.74 5.08 11.03
N MET A 68 -3.92 6.13 11.07
CA MET A 68 -3.32 6.74 9.88
C MET A 68 -2.33 5.79 9.23
N VAL A 69 -1.54 5.08 10.06
CA VAL A 69 -0.63 4.04 9.61
C VAL A 69 -1.40 2.89 8.97
N MET A 70 -2.47 2.39 9.61
CA MET A 70 -3.32 1.33 9.05
C MET A 70 -3.91 1.73 7.70
N PHE A 71 -4.36 2.98 7.55
CA PHE A 71 -4.90 3.50 6.29
C PHE A 71 -3.83 3.60 5.19
N ALA A 72 -2.61 4.04 5.53
CA ALA A 72 -1.49 4.13 4.59
C ALA A 72 -1.02 2.77 4.06
N TYR A 73 -1.28 1.71 4.82
CA TYR A 73 -1.01 0.32 4.46
C TYR A 73 -2.23 -0.40 3.86
N GLY A 74 -3.29 0.33 3.49
CA GLY A 74 -4.37 -0.22 2.67
C GLY A 74 -3.84 -0.63 1.29
N GLY A 75 -4.20 -1.82 0.80
CA GLY A 75 -3.76 -2.36 -0.48
C GLY A 75 -2.78 -3.53 -0.38
N ILE A 76 -2.24 -3.84 0.80
CA ILE A 76 -1.43 -5.07 1.01
C ILE A 76 -2.30 -6.31 0.79
N GLU A 77 -3.63 -6.20 0.93
CA GLU A 77 -4.55 -7.30 0.64
C GLU A 77 -4.42 -7.86 -0.79
N ILE A 78 -3.95 -7.04 -1.74
CA ILE A 78 -3.73 -7.45 -3.13
C ILE A 78 -2.68 -8.56 -3.21
N ILE A 79 -1.63 -8.52 -2.39
CA ILE A 79 -0.59 -9.55 -2.36
C ILE A 79 -1.19 -10.92 -1.99
N GLY A 80 -2.18 -10.94 -1.10
CA GLY A 80 -2.90 -12.16 -0.72
C GLY A 80 -3.79 -12.71 -1.84
N ILE A 81 -4.44 -11.83 -2.62
CA ILE A 81 -5.31 -12.25 -3.73
C ILE A 81 -4.48 -12.75 -4.92
N THR A 82 -3.42 -12.02 -5.30
CA THR A 82 -2.52 -12.42 -6.39
C THR A 82 -1.74 -13.69 -6.03
N ALA A 83 -1.41 -13.90 -4.75
CA ALA A 83 -0.86 -15.15 -4.25
C ALA A 83 -1.77 -16.36 -4.56
N GLY A 84 -3.09 -16.20 -4.43
CA GLY A 84 -4.07 -17.25 -4.75
C GLY A 84 -4.18 -17.59 -6.24
N GLU A 85 -3.77 -16.68 -7.13
CA GLU A 85 -3.75 -16.88 -8.60
C GLU A 85 -2.37 -17.28 -9.15
N ALA A 86 -1.36 -17.45 -8.28
CA ALA A 86 0.01 -17.77 -8.69
C ALA A 86 0.13 -19.22 -9.21
N LYS A 87 0.94 -19.43 -10.26
CA LYS A 87 1.19 -20.75 -10.88
C LYS A 87 1.73 -21.80 -9.91
N ASP A 88 2.56 -21.38 -8.95
CA ASP A 88 3.17 -22.25 -7.93
C ASP A 88 3.03 -21.61 -6.54
N PRO A 89 1.86 -21.74 -5.89
CA PRO A 89 1.56 -21.03 -4.66
C PRO A 89 2.45 -21.50 -3.49
N GLU A 90 2.79 -22.79 -3.40
CA GLU A 90 3.60 -23.34 -2.31
C GLU A 90 5.00 -22.71 -2.17
N LYS A 91 5.61 -22.27 -3.28
CA LYS A 91 6.94 -21.64 -3.26
C LYS A 91 6.88 -20.13 -3.43
N SER A 92 5.95 -19.64 -4.25
CA SER A 92 5.88 -18.22 -4.60
C SER A 92 5.29 -17.39 -3.45
N ILE A 93 4.29 -17.93 -2.74
CA ILE A 93 3.60 -17.23 -1.66
C ILE A 93 4.53 -16.97 -0.47
N PRO A 94 5.22 -17.98 0.12
CA PRO A 94 6.07 -17.73 1.29
C PRO A 94 7.23 -16.78 0.96
N ARG A 95 7.79 -16.88 -0.26
CA ARG A 95 8.88 -16.03 -0.71
C ARG A 95 8.43 -14.58 -0.90
N ALA A 96 7.26 -14.35 -1.49
CA ALA A 96 6.71 -13.00 -1.67
C ALA A 96 6.34 -12.37 -0.32
N ILE A 97 5.65 -13.12 0.55
CA ILE A 97 5.22 -12.66 1.87
C ILE A 97 6.41 -12.26 2.76
N ASN A 98 7.54 -12.97 2.70
CA ASN A 98 8.68 -12.62 3.56
C ASN A 98 9.56 -11.51 2.95
N SER A 99 9.68 -11.45 1.62
CA SER A 99 10.63 -10.54 0.97
C SER A 99 10.06 -9.14 0.71
N VAL A 100 8.77 -9.02 0.37
CA VAL A 100 8.17 -7.75 -0.02
C VAL A 100 7.97 -6.83 1.20
N PRO A 101 7.31 -7.26 2.29
CA PRO A 101 7.10 -6.40 3.46
C PRO A 101 8.42 -6.00 4.13
N MET A 102 9.42 -6.89 4.18
CA MET A 102 10.72 -6.57 4.76
C MET A 102 11.38 -5.39 4.02
N ARG A 103 11.38 -5.41 2.68
CA ARG A 103 11.92 -4.29 1.87
C ARG A 103 11.17 -3.00 2.12
N ILE A 104 9.84 -3.05 2.14
CA ILE A 104 8.99 -1.87 2.41
C ILE A 104 9.28 -1.33 3.81
N LEU A 105 9.38 -2.20 4.81
CA LEU A 105 9.68 -1.84 6.20
C LEU A 105 11.04 -1.14 6.31
N VAL A 106 12.08 -1.69 5.67
CA VAL A 106 13.42 -1.09 5.68
C VAL A 106 13.43 0.31 5.07
N PHE A 107 12.78 0.51 3.92
CA PHE A 107 12.70 1.84 3.30
C PHE A 107 11.82 2.80 4.10
N TYR A 108 10.70 2.32 4.64
CA TYR A 108 9.78 3.15 5.42
C TYR A 108 10.40 3.61 6.74
N VAL A 109 10.89 2.67 7.55
CA VAL A 109 11.54 2.97 8.83
C VAL A 109 12.82 3.77 8.59
N GLY A 110 13.60 3.43 7.57
CA GLY A 110 14.81 4.16 7.21
C GLY A 110 14.54 5.62 6.85
N THR A 111 13.55 5.89 6.00
CA THR A 111 13.18 7.27 5.65
C THR A 111 12.58 8.03 6.83
N LEU A 112 11.72 7.39 7.64
CA LEU A 112 11.14 8.00 8.82
C LEU A 112 12.21 8.37 9.86
N PHE A 113 13.16 7.46 10.10
CA PHE A 113 14.29 7.69 11.00
C PHE A 113 15.13 8.89 10.57
N VAL A 114 15.45 8.97 9.28
CA VAL A 114 16.22 10.08 8.71
C VAL A 114 15.46 11.40 8.85
N ILE A 115 14.18 11.46 8.47
CA ILE A 115 13.38 12.68 8.57
C ILE A 115 13.25 13.14 10.02
N MET A 116 12.92 12.24 10.95
CA MET A 116 12.70 12.56 12.37
C MET A 116 14.00 12.94 13.09
N SER A 117 15.15 12.51 12.57
CA SER A 117 16.46 12.96 13.06
C SER A 117 16.77 14.39 12.59
N ILE A 118 16.40 14.74 11.35
CA ILE A 118 16.68 16.05 10.75
C ILE A 118 15.68 17.11 11.25
N TYR A 119 14.39 16.82 11.23
CA TYR A 119 13.33 17.75 11.58
C TYR A 119 12.56 17.27 12.80
N PRO A 120 12.33 18.15 13.80
CA PRO A 120 11.50 17.79 14.95
C PRO A 120 10.08 17.49 14.49
N TRP A 121 9.45 16.46 15.06
CA TRP A 121 8.13 15.95 14.63
C TRP A 121 7.03 17.02 14.56
N ASN A 122 7.12 18.09 15.36
CA ASN A 122 6.16 19.20 15.38
C ASN A 122 6.28 20.14 14.15
N GLN A 123 7.41 20.12 13.44
CA GLN A 123 7.64 20.96 12.26
C GLN A 123 7.53 20.17 10.95
N VAL A 124 7.37 18.84 11.03
CA VAL A 124 7.21 17.99 9.85
C VAL A 124 5.82 18.21 9.25
N GLY A 125 5.77 18.68 8.01
CA GLY A 125 4.53 18.85 7.24
C GLY A 125 3.89 20.24 7.26
N THR A 126 4.43 21.19 8.03
CA THR A 126 3.90 22.57 8.09
C THR A 126 4.35 23.42 6.90
N ASN A 127 5.59 23.23 6.42
CA ASN A 127 6.18 23.98 5.31
C ASN A 127 6.29 23.18 4.00
N GLY A 128 5.48 22.13 3.85
CA GLY A 128 5.51 21.23 2.69
C GLY A 128 6.22 19.91 2.97
N SER A 129 6.54 19.17 1.89
CA SER A 129 7.12 17.84 2.00
C SER A 129 8.53 17.90 2.63
N PRO A 130 8.78 17.18 3.73
CA PRO A 130 10.09 17.18 4.39
C PRO A 130 11.22 16.73 3.46
N PHE A 131 10.89 15.87 2.48
CA PHE A 131 11.83 15.43 1.46
C PHE A 131 12.27 16.58 0.56
N VAL A 132 11.35 17.43 0.15
CA VAL A 132 11.64 18.59 -0.71
C VAL A 132 12.40 19.64 0.08
N LEU A 133 11.94 19.91 1.31
CA LEU A 133 12.55 20.86 2.22
C LEU A 133 14.02 20.53 2.46
N THR A 134 14.35 19.26 2.67
CA THR A 134 15.74 18.80 2.88
C THR A 134 16.67 19.27 1.74
N PHE A 135 16.25 19.15 0.48
CA PHE A 135 17.07 19.57 -0.67
C PHE A 135 17.05 21.08 -0.92
N GLN A 136 15.96 21.76 -0.56
CA GLN A 136 15.90 23.22 -0.57
C GLN A 136 16.89 23.83 0.44
N HIS A 137 16.97 23.27 1.65
CA HIS A 137 17.92 23.70 2.67
C HIS A 137 19.38 23.44 2.28
N MET A 138 19.66 22.38 1.51
CA MET A 138 20.99 22.14 0.93
C MET A 138 21.35 23.09 -0.23
N GLY A 139 20.45 24.00 -0.63
CA GLY A 139 20.67 24.94 -1.73
C GLY A 139 20.50 24.34 -3.13
N ILE A 140 20.02 23.10 -3.25
CA ILE A 140 19.83 22.41 -4.53
C ILE A 140 18.36 22.48 -4.94
N ALA A 141 17.91 23.69 -5.32
CA ALA A 141 16.53 23.94 -5.71
C ALA A 141 16.06 23.04 -6.88
N PHE A 142 16.97 22.66 -7.78
CA PHE A 142 16.67 21.74 -8.88
C PHE A 142 16.30 20.33 -8.40
N ALA A 143 16.99 19.82 -7.37
CA ALA A 143 16.69 18.50 -6.81
C ALA A 143 15.32 18.47 -6.12
N ALA A 144 14.95 19.56 -5.44
CA ALA A 144 13.63 19.72 -4.83
C ALA A 144 12.49 19.61 -5.88
N SER A 145 12.66 20.24 -7.05
CA SER A 145 11.69 20.16 -8.15
C SER A 145 11.61 18.76 -8.77
N ILE A 146 12.76 18.08 -8.96
CA ILE A 146 12.80 16.71 -9.46
C ILE A 146 12.07 15.77 -8.50
N LEU A 147 12.28 15.91 -7.19
CA LEU A 147 11.62 15.07 -6.19
C LEU A 147 10.11 15.19 -6.23
N ASN A 148 9.60 16.42 -6.31
CA ASN A 148 8.16 16.64 -6.47
C ASN A 148 7.62 15.96 -7.73
N PHE A 149 8.33 16.09 -8.86
CA PHE A 149 7.94 15.42 -10.10
C PHE A 149 7.91 13.89 -9.93
N VAL A 150 8.97 13.31 -9.38
CA VAL A 150 9.05 11.86 -9.16
C VAL A 150 7.94 11.36 -8.25
N VAL A 151 7.65 12.06 -7.14
CA VAL A 151 6.57 11.67 -6.21
C VAL A 151 5.20 11.71 -6.90
N LEU A 152 4.93 12.75 -7.71
CA LEU A 152 3.66 12.86 -8.44
C LEU A 152 3.53 11.75 -9.50
N THR A 153 4.57 11.52 -10.31
CA THR A 153 4.62 10.41 -11.27
C THR A 153 4.49 9.07 -10.56
N ALA A 154 5.07 8.95 -9.36
CA ALA A 154 5.04 7.73 -8.60
C ALA A 154 3.62 7.36 -8.16
N SER A 155 2.90 8.34 -7.62
CA SER A 155 1.49 8.21 -7.23
C SER A 155 0.61 7.87 -8.42
N LEU A 156 0.80 8.56 -9.56
CA LEU A 156 0.05 8.27 -10.80
C LEU A 156 0.29 6.84 -11.31
N SER A 157 1.54 6.39 -11.30
CA SER A 157 1.89 5.01 -11.69
C SER A 157 1.27 3.97 -10.74
N ALA A 158 1.25 4.23 -9.44
CA ALA A 158 0.63 3.34 -8.47
C ALA A 158 -0.89 3.24 -8.69
N ILE A 159 -1.57 4.38 -8.85
CA ILE A 159 -3.02 4.43 -9.14
C ILE A 159 -3.36 3.66 -10.41
N ASN A 160 -2.55 3.81 -11.47
CA ASN A 160 -2.78 3.15 -12.73
C ASN A 160 -2.64 1.61 -12.62
N SER A 161 -1.65 1.15 -11.85
CA SER A 161 -1.43 -0.28 -11.59
C SER A 161 -2.57 -0.88 -10.76
N ASP A 162 -2.99 -0.14 -9.73
CA ASP A 162 -4.11 -0.53 -8.88
C ASP A 162 -5.45 -0.62 -9.65
N VAL A 163 -5.71 0.33 -10.56
CA VAL A 163 -6.92 0.32 -11.41
C VAL A 163 -6.87 -0.86 -12.38
N PHE A 164 -5.71 -1.16 -12.96
CA PHE A 164 -5.53 -2.31 -13.84
C PHE A 164 -5.80 -3.63 -13.10
N TRP A 165 -5.36 -3.74 -11.85
CA TRP A 165 -5.67 -4.89 -11.01
C TRP A 165 -7.17 -4.95 -10.63
N ARG A 166 -7.75 -3.88 -10.09
CA ARG A 166 -9.13 -3.91 -9.57
C ARG A 166 -10.20 -4.08 -10.66
N GLY A 167 -9.98 -3.54 -11.86
CA GLY A 167 -10.96 -3.53 -12.94
C GLY A 167 -11.49 -4.92 -13.35
N PRO A 168 -10.64 -5.86 -13.78
CA PRO A 168 -11.06 -7.22 -14.13
C PRO A 168 -11.71 -7.98 -12.97
N HIS A 169 -11.21 -7.81 -11.74
CA HIS A 169 -11.74 -8.50 -10.56
C HIS A 169 -13.16 -8.01 -10.21
N ALA A 170 -13.39 -6.70 -10.22
CA ALA A 170 -14.72 -6.12 -10.01
C ALA A 170 -15.71 -6.56 -11.11
N ALA A 171 -15.27 -6.58 -12.38
CA ALA A 171 -16.09 -7.03 -13.49
C ALA A 171 -16.40 -8.54 -13.45
N ARG A 172 -15.47 -9.38 -12.95
CA ARG A 172 -15.72 -10.81 -12.71
C ARG A 172 -16.75 -11.00 -11.59
N HIS A 173 -16.63 -10.26 -10.49
CA HIS A 173 -17.57 -10.32 -9.37
C HIS A 173 -19.00 -9.91 -9.79
N GLY A 174 -19.11 -8.81 -10.56
CA GLY A 174 -20.40 -8.36 -11.10
C GLY A 174 -21.03 -9.36 -12.07
N ARG A 175 -20.22 -9.98 -12.96
CA ARG A 175 -20.69 -11.02 -13.88
C ARG A 175 -21.08 -12.32 -13.16
N ALA A 176 -20.36 -12.72 -12.13
CA ALA A 176 -20.73 -13.88 -11.31
C ALA A 176 -22.10 -13.67 -10.64
N GLY A 177 -22.35 -12.48 -10.08
CA GLY A 177 -23.65 -12.13 -9.50
C GLY A 177 -24.80 -12.07 -10.53
N GLN A 178 -24.53 -11.58 -11.74
CA GLN A 178 -25.52 -11.57 -12.83
C GLN A 178 -25.81 -12.97 -13.38
N CYS A 179 -24.77 -13.80 -13.51
CA CYS A 179 -24.90 -15.18 -13.99
C CYS A 179 -25.69 -16.03 -12.97
N ALA A 180 -25.45 -15.86 -11.67
CA ALA A 180 -26.25 -16.48 -10.62
C ALA A 180 -27.73 -16.07 -10.69
N LYS A 181 -28.02 -14.76 -10.86
CA LYS A 181 -29.40 -14.27 -11.02
C LYS A 181 -30.10 -14.81 -12.27
N GLY A 182 -29.41 -14.85 -13.41
CA GLY A 182 -29.96 -15.37 -14.66
C GLY A 182 -30.18 -16.89 -14.64
N LEU A 183 -29.31 -17.64 -13.95
CA LEU A 183 -29.47 -19.09 -13.78
C LEU A 183 -30.66 -19.41 -12.85
N CYS A 184 -30.83 -18.67 -11.74
CA CYS A 184 -31.98 -18.83 -10.84
C CYS A 184 -33.33 -18.54 -11.53
N GLN A 185 -33.38 -17.61 -12.49
CA GLN A 185 -34.61 -17.28 -13.23
C GLN A 185 -35.00 -18.32 -14.29
N ASN A 186 -34.05 -19.09 -14.82
CA ASN A 186 -34.27 -20.12 -15.84
C ASN A 186 -34.42 -21.54 -15.27
N LEU A 187 -34.45 -21.69 -13.95
CA LEU A 187 -34.74 -22.98 -13.32
C LEU A 187 -36.24 -23.33 -13.51
N PRO A 188 -36.57 -24.48 -14.13
CA PRO A 188 -37.95 -24.86 -14.37
C PRO A 188 -38.70 -25.05 -13.05
N SER A 189 -39.90 -24.45 -12.96
CA SER A 189 -40.76 -24.33 -11.77
C SER A 189 -41.25 -25.63 -11.13
N ARG A 190 -40.73 -26.80 -11.52
CA ARG A 190 -41.19 -28.10 -11.01
C ARG A 190 -40.69 -28.45 -9.60
N HIS A 191 -39.93 -27.57 -8.94
CA HIS A 191 -39.47 -27.77 -7.56
C HIS A 191 -39.71 -26.56 -6.65
N ALA A 192 -40.57 -25.62 -7.06
CA ALA A 192 -41.01 -24.51 -6.23
C ALA A 192 -42.10 -24.97 -5.24
N VAL A 193 -41.74 -25.89 -4.34
CA VAL A 193 -42.55 -26.19 -3.16
C VAL A 193 -41.72 -25.80 -1.94
N GLY A 194 -42.12 -24.68 -1.35
CA GLY A 194 -42.43 -24.61 0.09
C GLY A 194 -41.32 -24.57 1.13
N ASP A 195 -40.05 -24.77 0.79
CA ASP A 195 -38.99 -24.80 1.82
C ASP A 195 -38.04 -23.60 1.68
N GLY A 196 -37.70 -22.97 2.80
CA GLY A 196 -36.73 -21.87 2.93
C GLY A 196 -35.27 -22.24 2.58
N TYR A 197 -35.12 -23.12 1.58
CA TYR A 197 -33.94 -23.83 1.10
C TYR A 197 -33.70 -23.55 -0.41
N GLY A 198 -34.29 -22.45 -0.92
CA GLY A 198 -34.18 -22.04 -2.32
C GLY A 198 -32.81 -21.46 -2.67
N ASP A 199 -32.18 -20.75 -1.72
CA ASP A 199 -30.88 -20.10 -1.89
C ASP A 199 -29.73 -21.13 -2.02
N ASP A 200 -29.78 -22.21 -1.24
CA ASP A 200 -28.76 -23.26 -1.22
C ASP A 200 -28.68 -24.04 -2.54
N ARG A 201 -29.81 -24.19 -3.25
CA ARG A 201 -29.85 -24.90 -4.54
C ARG A 201 -29.33 -24.06 -5.70
N CYS A 202 -29.48 -22.73 -5.66
CA CYS A 202 -28.80 -21.85 -6.60
C CYS A 202 -27.29 -21.85 -6.36
N ALA A 203 -26.82 -21.91 -5.10
CA ALA A 203 -25.39 -22.03 -4.78
C ALA A 203 -24.78 -23.37 -5.29
N ALA A 204 -25.52 -24.48 -5.13
CA ALA A 204 -25.08 -25.81 -5.59
C ALA A 204 -25.01 -25.93 -7.13
N ALA A 205 -25.94 -25.32 -7.87
CA ALA A 205 -25.96 -25.36 -9.34
C ALA A 205 -24.85 -24.54 -10.01
N VAL A 206 -24.30 -23.54 -9.30
CA VAL A 206 -23.25 -22.63 -9.80
C VAL A 206 -21.84 -23.14 -9.47
N GLY A 207 -21.71 -24.27 -8.76
CA GLY A 207 -20.40 -24.82 -8.39
C GLY A 207 -19.60 -23.91 -7.44
N LEU A 208 -20.30 -23.14 -6.60
CA LEU A 208 -19.73 -22.30 -5.54
C LEU A 208 -19.91 -23.00 -4.18
N PRO A 209 -19.03 -23.96 -3.80
CA PRO A 209 -19.13 -24.67 -2.53
C PRO A 209 -18.89 -23.78 -1.29
N GLU A 210 -18.33 -22.59 -1.47
CA GLU A 210 -17.99 -21.63 -0.40
C GLU A 210 -19.20 -21.05 0.35
N LEU A 211 -20.39 -21.01 -0.26
CA LEU A 211 -21.58 -20.45 0.40
C LEU A 211 -22.21 -21.41 1.43
N HIS A 212 -21.95 -22.72 1.34
CA HIS A 212 -22.48 -23.70 2.30
C HIS A 212 -21.85 -23.54 3.69
N HIS A 213 -20.64 -22.98 3.80
CA HIS A 213 -19.98 -22.78 5.10
C HIS A 213 -20.31 -21.44 5.79
N ALA A 214 -20.80 -20.45 5.04
CA ALA A 214 -21.20 -19.16 5.63
C ALA A 214 -22.52 -19.26 6.42
N GLY A 215 -23.47 -20.10 5.98
CA GLY A 215 -24.77 -20.28 6.65
C GLY A 215 -24.69 -21.00 8.01
N LYS A 216 -23.64 -21.80 8.28
CA LYS A 216 -23.50 -22.54 9.55
C LYS A 216 -22.83 -21.76 10.69
N ARG A 217 -22.35 -20.54 10.44
CA ARG A 217 -21.58 -19.76 11.43
C ARG A 217 -22.31 -18.54 11.98
N LEU A 218 -23.62 -18.44 11.75
CA LEU A 218 -24.48 -17.35 12.24
C LEU A 218 -25.66 -17.82 13.11
N SER A 219 -25.59 -19.03 13.67
CA SER A 219 -26.42 -19.43 14.80
C SER A 219 -25.58 -19.37 16.07
N TRP A 220 -25.42 -18.17 16.64
CA TRP A 220 -25.24 -17.79 18.06
C TRP A 220 -24.87 -16.30 18.12
#